data_AF-A0A0Q5W9I5-F1
#
_entry.id   AF-A0A0Q5W9I5-F1
#
_cell.length_a   1.000
_cell.length_b   1.000
_cell.length_c   1.000
_cell.angle_alpha   90.00
_cell.angle_beta   90.00
_cell.angle_gamma   90.00
#
_symmetry.space_group_name_H-M   'P 1'
#
loop_
_entity.id
_entity.type
_entity.pdbx_description
1 polymer ?
#
loop_
_entity_poly.entity_id
_entity_poly.type
_entity_poly.pdbx_seq_one_letter_code
_entity_poly.pdbx_strand_id
1 'polypeptide(L)'
;MHKFKILKAAGGQFRAQFLYNAEVMVWSENYASKASAKNCIESIKKNAPGASTVDLTKDETGSGYRFEIVENKGGEHFVRFKAANGEPMVQSEAYASKASAKNCIESIKKNAPGAPVEDETVTA
;
A
#
# COMPACT_ATOMS: atom_id res chain seq x y z
N MET A 1 7.60 7.58 12.97
CA MET A 1 6.57 6.61 13.39
C MET A 1 5.70 6.25 12.20
N HIS A 2 5.33 4.97 12.08
CA HIS A 2 4.41 4.50 11.04
C HIS A 2 2.96 4.76 11.42
N LYS A 3 2.14 5.13 10.44
CA LYS A 3 0.70 5.36 10.63
C LYS A 3 -0.09 5.22 9.34
N PHE A 4 -1.37 4.92 9.46
CA PHE A 4 -2.32 5.06 8.37
C PHE A 4 -3.02 6.40 8.45
N LYS A 5 -3.34 6.96 7.28
CA LYS A 5 -4.20 8.13 7.14
C LYS A 5 -5.35 7.84 6.20
N ILE A 6 -6.53 8.34 6.55
CA ILE A 6 -7.67 8.47 5.63
C ILE A 6 -7.85 9.95 5.35
N LEU A 7 -7.75 10.34 4.08
CA LEU A 7 -7.89 11.74 3.64
C LEU A 7 -8.97 11.88 2.57
N LYS A 8 -9.52 13.10 2.45
CA LYS A 8 -10.41 13.47 1.34
C LYS A 8 -9.56 13.71 0.08
N ALA A 9 -9.91 13.03 -1.00
CA ALA A 9 -9.37 13.25 -2.34
C ALA A 9 -10.30 14.15 -3.16
N ALA A 10 -9.92 14.45 -4.41
CA ALA A 10 -10.74 15.25 -5.32
C ALA A 10 -12.14 14.63 -5.50
N GLY A 11 -13.15 15.48 -5.75
CA GLY A 11 -14.52 15.03 -6.01
C GLY A 11 -15.21 14.36 -4.82
N GLY A 12 -14.77 14.61 -3.58
CA GLY A 12 -15.37 14.02 -2.37
C GLY A 12 -15.00 12.54 -2.15
N GLN A 13 -14.03 12.02 -2.89
CA GLN A 13 -13.51 10.67 -2.73
C GLN A 13 -12.59 10.55 -1.51
N PHE A 14 -12.16 9.33 -1.19
CA PHE A 14 -11.35 9.00 -0.02
C PHE A 14 -10.13 8.19 -0.43
N ARG A 15 -9.01 8.39 0.27
CA ARG A 15 -7.78 7.62 0.02
C ARG A 15 -7.20 7.13 1.33
N ALA A 16 -6.75 5.87 1.34
CA ALA A 16 -5.94 5.32 2.41
C ALA A 16 -4.46 5.51 2.08
N GLN A 17 -3.67 5.93 3.07
CA GLN A 17 -2.21 6.03 2.95
C GLN A 17 -1.55 5.32 4.12
N PHE A 18 -0.39 4.74 3.89
CA PHE A 18 0.52 4.28 4.93
C PHE A 18 1.80 5.12 4.86
N LEU A 19 2.18 5.70 5.99
CA LEU A 19 3.25 6.69 6.07
C LEU A 19 4.32 6.26 7.05
N TYR A 20 5.54 6.71 6.83
CA TYR A 20 6.62 6.75 7.82
C TYR A 20 6.98 8.21 8.11
N ASN A 21 6.75 8.65 9.35
CA ASN A 21 6.81 10.07 9.71
C ASN A 21 5.82 10.89 8.85
N ALA A 22 6.34 11.70 7.93
CA ALA A 22 5.56 12.52 7.00
C ALA A 22 5.59 11.97 5.56
N GLU A 23 6.40 10.93 5.28
CA GLU A 23 6.58 10.38 3.94
C GLU A 23 5.54 9.29 3.66
N VAL A 24 4.85 9.39 2.52
CA VAL A 24 3.87 8.40 2.09
C VAL A 24 4.58 7.23 1.45
N MET A 25 4.54 6.07 2.09
CA MET A 25 5.16 4.86 1.55
C MET A 25 4.28 4.20 0.48
N VAL A 26 2.98 4.09 0.77
CA VAL A 26 1.99 3.52 -0.16
C VAL A 26 0.64 4.21 -0.01
N TRP A 27 -0.16 4.16 -1.07
CA TRP A 27 -1.49 4.72 -1.10
C TRP A 27 -2.47 3.87 -1.90
N SER A 28 -3.76 3.97 -1.57
CA SER A 28 -4.83 3.37 -2.36
C SER A 28 -5.22 4.24 -3.55
N GLU A 29 -6.00 3.69 -4.45
CA GLU A 29 -6.82 4.48 -5.37
C GLU A 29 -7.84 5.34 -4.61
N ASN A 30 -8.51 6.24 -5.32
CA ASN A 30 -9.57 7.04 -4.76
C ASN A 30 -10.86 6.21 -4.65
N TYR A 31 -11.33 6.00 -3.44
CA TYR A 31 -12.58 5.33 -3.15
C TYR A 31 -13.75 6.31 -3.09
N ALA A 32 -14.92 5.87 -3.54
CA ALA A 32 -16.16 6.65 -3.41
C ALA A 32 -16.64 6.80 -1.95
N SER A 33 -16.17 5.95 -1.04
CA SER A 33 -16.60 5.96 0.36
C SER A 33 -15.43 5.85 1.34
N LYS A 34 -15.61 6.48 2.52
CA LYS A 34 -14.70 6.33 3.66
C LYS A 34 -14.61 4.86 4.12
N ALA A 35 -15.73 4.13 4.07
CA ALA A 35 -15.77 2.73 4.48
C ALA A 35 -14.83 1.86 3.63
N SER A 36 -14.76 2.10 2.31
CA SER A 36 -13.81 1.41 1.43
C SER A 36 -12.35 1.68 1.81
N ALA A 37 -12.01 2.92 2.17
CA ALA A 37 -10.67 3.25 2.66
C ALA A 37 -10.34 2.54 3.98
N LYS A 38 -11.31 2.45 4.92
CA LYS A 38 -11.16 1.69 6.17
C LYS A 38 -10.94 0.20 5.89
N ASN A 39 -11.78 -0.40 5.04
CA ASN A 39 -11.67 -1.81 4.66
C ASN A 39 -10.31 -2.11 3.99
N CYS A 40 -9.80 -1.18 3.18
CA CYS A 40 -8.46 -1.28 2.60
C CYS A 40 -7.39 -1.37 3.69
N ILE A 41 -7.41 -0.46 4.68
CA ILE A 41 -6.46 -0.46 5.80
C ILE A 41 -6.57 -1.75 6.63
N GLU A 42 -7.77 -2.17 7.00
CA GLU A 42 -7.98 -3.40 7.79
C GLU A 42 -7.46 -4.64 7.06
N SER A 43 -7.69 -4.72 5.75
CA SER A 43 -7.17 -5.82 4.93
C SER A 43 -5.64 -5.78 4.83
N ILE A 44 -5.01 -4.59 4.73
CA ILE A 44 -3.54 -4.48 4.78
C ILE A 44 -3.04 -4.95 6.14
N LYS A 45 -3.60 -4.46 7.25
CA LYS A 45 -3.19 -4.85 8.61
C LYS A 45 -3.25 -6.36 8.84
N LYS A 46 -4.31 -7.00 8.36
CA LYS A 46 -4.54 -8.43 8.53
C LYS A 46 -3.62 -9.27 7.63
N ASN A 47 -3.48 -8.88 6.36
CA ASN A 47 -2.95 -9.79 5.34
C ASN A 47 -1.51 -9.47 4.92
N ALA A 48 -1.06 -8.23 5.04
CA ALA A 48 0.30 -7.85 4.65
C ALA A 48 1.41 -8.69 5.34
N PRO A 49 1.36 -8.98 6.66
CA PRO A 49 2.46 -9.66 7.34
C PRO A 49 2.78 -11.05 6.78
N GLY A 50 1.75 -11.80 6.36
CA GLY A 50 1.87 -13.14 5.80
C GLY A 50 1.88 -13.18 4.27
N ALA A 51 1.77 -12.03 3.60
CA ALA A 51 1.70 -11.98 2.15
C ALA A 51 3.06 -12.32 1.53
N SER A 52 3.01 -13.11 0.45
CA SER A 52 4.19 -13.41 -0.35
C SER A 52 4.69 -12.16 -1.08
N THR A 53 5.95 -12.18 -1.50
CA THR A 53 6.52 -11.17 -2.39
C THR A 53 6.79 -11.83 -3.73
N VAL A 54 6.36 -11.18 -4.81
CA VAL A 54 6.51 -11.61 -6.20
C VAL A 54 7.31 -10.54 -6.95
N ASP A 55 8.43 -10.91 -7.54
CA ASP A 55 9.28 -10.03 -8.34
C ASP A 55 8.94 -10.19 -9.84
N LEU A 56 8.11 -9.30 -10.38
CA LEU A 56 7.67 -9.38 -11.78
C LEU A 56 8.82 -9.12 -12.77
N THR A 57 9.93 -8.55 -12.31
CA THR A 57 11.14 -8.39 -13.15
C THR A 57 11.90 -9.69 -13.37
N LYS A 58 11.47 -10.77 -12.69
CA LYS A 58 12.00 -12.12 -12.81
C LYS A 58 10.96 -13.12 -13.35
N ASP A 59 9.88 -12.60 -13.96
CA ASP A 59 8.77 -13.39 -14.46
C ASP A 59 8.09 -14.27 -13.39
N GLU A 60 8.20 -13.89 -12.12
CA GLU A 60 7.52 -14.57 -11.02
C GLU A 60 6.01 -14.33 -11.09
N THR A 61 5.22 -15.32 -10.70
CA THR A 61 3.75 -15.22 -10.61
C THR A 61 3.27 -15.57 -9.22
N GLY A 62 2.10 -15.05 -8.85
CA GLY A 62 1.49 -15.35 -7.56
C GLY A 62 -0.01 -15.12 -7.56
N SER A 63 -0.68 -15.76 -6.60
CA SER A 63 -2.10 -15.65 -6.32
C SER A 63 -2.31 -15.30 -4.86
N GLY A 64 -3.54 -14.95 -4.48
CA GLY A 64 -3.82 -14.52 -3.11
C GLY A 64 -3.24 -13.13 -2.78
N TYR A 65 -3.24 -12.82 -1.48
CA TYR A 65 -2.62 -11.61 -0.95
C TYR A 65 -1.11 -11.63 -1.15
N ARG A 66 -0.59 -10.61 -1.83
CA ARG A 66 0.83 -10.56 -2.19
C ARG A 66 1.30 -9.14 -2.45
N PHE A 67 2.59 -8.93 -2.24
CA PHE A 67 3.31 -7.78 -2.76
C PHE A 67 3.90 -8.13 -4.11
N GLU A 68 3.82 -7.20 -5.06
CA GLU A 68 4.47 -7.32 -6.36
C GLU A 68 5.48 -6.18 -6.51
N ILE A 69 6.71 -6.53 -6.87
CA ILE A 69 7.73 -5.58 -7.32
C ILE A 69 7.58 -5.49 -8.84
N VAL A 70 7.30 -4.28 -9.32
CA VAL A 70 7.05 -3.99 -10.74
C VAL A 70 8.09 -2.99 -11.21
N GLU A 71 8.64 -3.19 -12.40
CA GLU A 71 9.51 -2.22 -13.06
C GLU A 71 8.72 -1.41 -14.09
N ASN A 72 8.91 -0.09 -14.10
CA ASN A 72 8.33 0.80 -15.09
C ASN A 72 9.23 0.86 -16.35
N LYS A 73 8.75 1.53 -17.41
CA LYS A 73 9.54 1.68 -18.65
C LYS A 73 10.86 2.46 -18.49
N GLY A 74 11.02 3.20 -17.39
CA GLY A 74 12.22 3.95 -17.04
C GLY A 74 13.24 3.15 -16.23
N GLY A 75 12.98 1.87 -15.94
CA GLY A 75 13.86 1.02 -15.12
C GLY A 75 13.71 1.26 -13.61
N GLU A 76 12.71 2.02 -13.18
CA GLU A 76 12.43 2.23 -11.76
C GLU A 76 11.45 1.19 -11.25
N HIS A 77 11.55 0.86 -9.96
CA HIS A 77 10.76 -0.20 -9.34
C HIS A 77 9.74 0.37 -8.36
N PHE A 78 8.49 -0.04 -8.45
CA PHE A 78 7.48 0.27 -7.45
C PHE A 78 6.88 -1.01 -6.87
N VAL A 79 6.28 -0.87 -5.69
CA VAL A 79 5.60 -1.94 -4.98
C VAL A 79 4.10 -1.75 -5.15
N ARG A 80 3.37 -2.85 -5.40
CA ARG A 80 1.91 -2.87 -5.21
C ARG A 80 1.51 -4.04 -4.32
N PHE A 81 0.56 -3.81 -3.42
CA PHE A 81 -0.07 -4.86 -2.64
C PHE A 81 -1.40 -5.24 -3.29
N LYS A 82 -1.62 -6.53 -3.52
CA LYS A 82 -2.84 -7.04 -4.16
C LYS A 82 -3.67 -7.85 -3.18
N ALA A 83 -4.99 -7.71 -3.30
CA ALA A 83 -5.95 -8.54 -2.58
C ALA A 83 -6.01 -9.96 -3.15
N ALA A 84 -6.67 -10.86 -2.42
CA ALA A 84 -6.81 -12.26 -2.83
C ALA A 84 -7.51 -12.44 -4.19
N ASN A 85 -8.43 -11.54 -4.55
CA ASN A 85 -9.12 -11.50 -5.84
C ASN A 85 -8.24 -10.99 -6.99
N GLY A 86 -7.00 -10.58 -6.73
CA GLY A 86 -6.09 -10.06 -7.74
C GLY A 86 -6.28 -8.57 -8.06
N GLU A 87 -7.07 -7.83 -7.28
CA GLU A 87 -7.15 -6.38 -7.43
C GLU A 87 -6.04 -5.66 -6.65
N PRO A 88 -5.45 -4.58 -7.20
CA PRO A 88 -4.51 -3.75 -6.47
C PRO A 88 -5.22 -3.00 -5.34
N MET A 89 -4.62 -3.00 -4.16
CA MET A 89 -5.13 -2.27 -2.99
C MET A 89 -4.39 -0.97 -2.78
N VAL A 90 -3.06 -1.04 -2.78
CA VAL A 90 -2.17 0.11 -2.61
C VAL A 90 -0.92 -0.04 -3.46
N GLN A 91 -0.30 1.08 -3.81
CA GLN A 91 0.99 1.13 -4.49
C GLN A 91 1.90 2.19 -3.89
N SER A 92 3.21 2.01 -4.07
CA SER A 92 4.23 2.99 -3.70
C SER A 92 4.52 3.97 -4.85
N GLU A 93 5.39 4.93 -4.55
CA GLU A 93 6.16 5.64 -5.56
C GLU A 93 7.14 4.70 -6.28
N ALA A 94 7.72 5.20 -7.38
CA ALA A 94 8.79 4.52 -8.09
C ALA A 94 10.12 4.78 -7.38
N TYR A 95 10.91 3.72 -7.20
CA TYR A 95 12.22 3.75 -6.58
C TYR A 95 13.30 3.45 -7.61
N ALA A 96 14.44 4.12 -7.49
CA ALA A 96 15.59 3.86 -8.34
C ALA A 96 16.21 2.45 -8.18
N SER A 97 15.86 1.73 -7.11
CA SER A 97 16.42 0.38 -6.87
C SER A 97 15.40 -0.61 -6.34
N LYS A 98 15.56 -1.88 -6.75
CA LYS A 98 14.78 -3.00 -6.23
C LYS A 98 14.96 -3.19 -4.72
N ALA A 99 16.14 -2.86 -4.19
CA ALA A 99 16.39 -2.92 -2.75
C ALA A 99 15.47 -1.96 -1.98
N SER A 100 15.26 -0.74 -2.49
CA SER A 100 14.31 0.22 -1.91
C SER A 100 12.87 -0.32 -1.95
N ALA A 101 12.45 -0.94 -3.06
CA ALA A 101 11.14 -1.59 -3.15
C ALA A 101 10.98 -2.72 -2.10
N LYS A 102 12.00 -3.57 -1.92
CA LYS A 102 12.00 -4.60 -0.87
C LYS A 102 11.92 -4.01 0.53
N ASN A 103 12.65 -2.93 0.81
CA ASN A 103 12.60 -2.25 2.10
C ASN A 103 11.20 -1.66 2.38
N CYS A 104 10.52 -1.15 1.35
CA CYS A 104 9.14 -0.70 1.46
C CYS A 104 8.22 -1.87 1.88
N ILE A 105 8.34 -3.03 1.22
CA ILE A 105 7.57 -4.24 1.57
C ILE A 105 7.82 -4.67 3.02
N GLU A 106 9.08 -4.82 3.42
CA GLU A 106 9.44 -5.26 4.78
C GLU A 106 8.93 -4.28 5.84
N SER A 107 8.99 -2.98 5.55
CA SER A 107 8.44 -1.94 6.42
C SER A 107 6.92 -2.09 6.58
N ILE A 108 6.18 -2.34 5.50
CA ILE A 108 4.73 -2.56 5.56
C ILE A 108 4.43 -3.85 6.34
N LYS A 109 5.08 -4.98 6.02
CA LYS A 109 4.87 -6.26 6.72
C LYS A 109 5.06 -6.14 8.23
N LYS A 110 6.11 -5.44 8.65
CA LYS A 110 6.47 -5.28 10.06
C LYS A 110 5.56 -4.29 10.79
N ASN A 111 5.28 -3.15 10.19
CA ASN A 111 4.73 -2.00 10.93
C ASN A 111 3.23 -1.77 10.68
N ALA A 112 2.69 -2.22 9.54
CA ALA A 112 1.28 -2.02 9.24
C ALA A 112 0.32 -2.60 10.31
N PRO A 113 0.50 -3.83 10.83
CA PRO A 113 -0.48 -4.45 11.74
C PRO A 113 -0.77 -3.61 12.99
N GLY A 114 0.28 -3.01 13.57
CA GLY A 114 0.19 -2.20 14.78
C GLY A 114 0.06 -0.70 14.54
N ALA A 115 0.08 -0.23 13.29
CA ALA A 115 0.07 1.19 13.01
C ALA A 115 -1.30 1.83 13.36
N PRO A 116 -1.33 3.00 14.03
CA PRO A 116 -2.56 3.73 14.29
C PRO A 116 -3.20 4.21 12.98
N VAL A 117 -4.50 4.52 13.04
CA VAL A 117 -5.26 5.07 11.92
C VAL A 117 -5.72 6.47 12.29
N GLU A 118 -5.29 7.47 11.52
CA GLU A 118 -5.74 8.85 11.62
C GLU A 118 -6.79 9.12 10.53
N ASP A 119 -7.99 9.53 10.93
CA ASP A 119 -9.04 9.96 9.99
C ASP A 119 -9.02 11.49 9.90
N GLU A 120 -8.43 12.03 8.84
CA GLU A 120 -8.34 13.48 8.59
C GLU A 120 -9.57 14.03 7.86
N THR A 121 -10.65 13.24 7.77
CA THR A 121 -11.87 13.65 7.07
C THR A 121 -12.99 14.08 8.01
N VAL A 122 -12.86 13.76 9.30
CA VAL A 122 -13.61 14.39 10.38
C VAL A 122 -12.92 15.71 10.70
N THR A 123 -13.51 16.82 10.27
CA THR A 123 -13.19 18.12 10.86
C THR A 123 -13.53 18.06 12.35
N ALA A 124 -12.62 18.58 13.17
CA ALA A 124 -12.87 18.83 14.60
C ALA A 124 -14.08 19.74 14.81
#